data_AF-A0A7W5UQM6-F1
#
_entry.id   AF-A0A7W5UQM6-F1
#
_cell.length_a   1.000
_cell.length_b   1.000
_cell.length_c   1.000
_cell.angle_alpha   90.00
_cell.angle_beta   90.00
_cell.angle_gamma   90.00
#
_symmetry.space_group_name_H-M   'P 1'
#
loop_
_entity.id
_entity.type
_entity.pdbx_description
1 polymer ?
#
loop_
_entity_poly.entity_id
_entity_poly.type
_entity_poly.pdbx_seq_one_letter_code
_entity_poly.pdbx_strand_id
1 'polypeptide(L)'
;MTPVLRGCVFAPEERPVSEQVEENFGFAEMRLVSFTDLYAGKIMAALDRQHPRGLFDVRDLLTHEGISDDLRKAFIVYPISHDSPIAAVLGRGQHDIAEEFRRNFQGMIAETLTLEELLEARRALVDRIVGEMPTAHREFLVSFKVGMPDWDKLGVPGAPELPAVKWKQLNLDKLGPVDKVCD
;
A
#
# COMPACT_ATOMS: atom_id res chain seq x y z
N MET A 1 -9.44 2.45 10.36
CA MET A 1 -8.29 1.82 11.05
C MET A 1 -7.47 1.14 9.98
N THR A 2 -6.14 1.30 9.98
CA THR A 2 -5.28 0.41 9.17
C THR A 2 -5.51 -1.01 9.67
N PRO A 3 -5.86 -1.99 8.82
CA PRO A 3 -5.94 -3.37 9.26
C PRO A 3 -4.57 -3.73 9.80
N VAL A 4 -4.52 -4.14 11.05
CA VAL A 4 -3.30 -4.74 11.57
C VAL A 4 -3.23 -6.09 10.88
N LEU A 5 -2.37 -6.23 9.87
CA LEU A 5 -2.06 -7.50 9.20
C LEU A 5 -1.77 -8.62 10.22
N ARG A 6 -1.29 -8.22 11.42
CA ARG A 6 -0.78 -9.09 12.50
C ARG A 6 0.31 -10.00 11.95
N GLY A 7 1.31 -9.36 11.33
CA GLY A 7 2.44 -9.97 10.62
C GLY A 7 3.03 -8.96 9.64
N CYS A 8 4.15 -9.32 9.02
CA CYS A 8 4.75 -8.62 7.87
C CYS A 8 4.76 -9.58 6.68
N VAL A 9 4.58 -9.06 5.47
CA VAL A 9 4.64 -9.84 4.24
C VAL A 9 6.08 -10.31 3.99
N PHE A 10 7.04 -9.41 4.19
CA PHE A 10 8.46 -9.66 4.12
C PHE A 10 9.10 -9.52 5.51
N ALA A 11 10.26 -10.15 5.70
CA ALA A 11 10.95 -10.13 6.98
C ALA A 11 11.36 -8.69 7.36
N PRO A 12 11.22 -8.27 8.63
CA PRO A 12 11.75 -6.99 9.09
C PRO A 12 13.28 -6.95 8.94
N GLU A 13 13.82 -5.76 8.69
CA GLU A 13 15.24 -5.52 8.40
C GLU A 13 15.88 -4.62 9.46
N GLU A 14 17.13 -4.88 9.81
CA GLU A 14 17.92 -3.95 10.63
C GLU A 14 18.32 -2.75 9.78
N ARG A 15 18.05 -1.54 10.27
CA ARG A 15 18.52 -0.31 9.62
C ARG A 15 19.31 0.55 10.60
N PRO A 16 20.47 1.06 10.19
CA PRO A 16 21.14 2.13 10.93
C PRO A 16 20.34 3.44 10.81
N VAL A 17 20.59 4.37 11.72
CA VAL A 17 20.17 5.76 11.57
C VAL A 17 20.82 6.39 10.33
N SER A 18 20.29 7.52 9.86
CA SER A 18 20.91 8.24 8.73
C SER A 18 22.29 8.76 9.10
N GLU A 19 23.15 8.94 8.10
CA GLU A 19 24.51 9.49 8.27
C GLU A 19 24.50 10.80 9.08
N GLN A 20 23.55 11.69 8.77
CA GLN A 20 23.40 12.96 9.49
C GLN A 20 23.05 12.77 10.98
N VAL A 21 22.24 11.76 11.33
CA VAL A 21 21.93 11.46 12.74
C VAL A 21 23.14 10.83 13.42
N GLU A 22 23.84 9.92 12.74
CA GLU A 22 25.06 9.30 13.26
C GLU A 22 26.16 10.32 13.54
N GLU A 23 26.40 11.26 12.62
CA GLU A 23 27.40 12.34 12.80
C GLU A 23 27.10 13.24 14.00
N ASN A 24 25.82 13.54 14.25
CA ASN A 24 25.41 14.48 15.30
C ASN A 24 25.16 13.82 16.66
N PHE A 25 24.78 12.54 16.70
CA PHE A 25 24.28 11.87 17.90
C PHE A 25 24.92 10.49 18.16
N GLY A 26 25.73 9.98 17.23
CA GLY A 26 26.37 8.67 17.31
C GLY A 26 25.56 7.55 16.64
N PHE A 27 26.23 6.41 16.44
CA PHE A 27 25.66 5.24 15.79
C PHE A 27 24.51 4.63 16.60
N ALA A 28 23.43 4.28 15.90
CA ALA A 28 22.36 3.44 16.40
C ALA A 28 21.75 2.66 15.24
N GLU A 29 21.24 1.45 15.53
CA GLU A 29 20.48 0.63 14.59
C GLU A 29 19.22 0.10 15.27
N MET A 30 18.21 -0.20 14.45
CA MET A 30 16.98 -0.78 14.94
C MET A 30 16.31 -1.64 13.88
N ARG A 31 15.54 -2.62 14.36
CA ARG A 31 14.71 -3.46 13.52
C ARG A 31 13.49 -2.69 13.03
N LEU A 32 13.41 -2.46 11.73
CA LEU A 32 12.31 -1.81 11.05
C LEU A 32 11.51 -2.82 10.24
N VAL A 33 10.25 -2.48 9.99
CA VAL A 33 9.46 -3.17 8.98
C VAL A 33 10.17 -3.04 7.62
N SER A 34 10.10 -4.08 6.79
CA SER A 34 10.74 -4.06 5.47
C SER A 34 10.32 -2.83 4.67
N PHE A 35 11.20 -2.31 3.81
CA PHE A 35 10.84 -1.24 2.86
C PHE A 35 9.55 -1.55 2.10
N THR A 36 9.44 -2.80 1.65
CA THR A 36 8.36 -3.33 0.84
C THR A 36 7.01 -3.26 1.59
N ASP A 37 6.97 -3.68 2.84
CA ASP A 37 5.79 -3.60 3.71
C ASP A 37 5.48 -2.16 4.13
N LEU A 38 6.50 -1.35 4.43
CA LEU A 38 6.33 0.06 4.79
C LEU A 38 5.59 0.80 3.67
N TYR A 39 6.09 0.67 2.44
CA TYR A 39 5.53 1.37 1.30
C TYR A 39 4.24 0.74 0.80
N ALA A 40 4.05 -0.58 0.91
CA ALA A 40 2.74 -1.19 0.65
C ALA A 40 1.64 -0.57 1.53
N GLY A 41 1.93 -0.35 2.81
CA GLY A 41 1.03 0.33 3.74
C GLY A 41 0.80 1.80 3.40
N LYS A 42 1.86 2.53 3.03
CA LYS A 42 1.75 3.93 2.58
C LYS A 42 0.91 4.07 1.32
N ILE A 43 1.14 3.22 0.31
CA ILE A 43 0.35 3.17 -0.93
C ILE A 43 -1.12 2.88 -0.63
N MET A 44 -1.41 1.87 0.20
CA MET A 44 -2.78 1.55 0.60
C MET A 44 -3.48 2.75 1.24
N ALA A 45 -2.81 3.40 2.20
CA ALA A 45 -3.34 4.58 2.86
C ALA A 45 -3.51 5.79 1.92
N ALA A 46 -2.60 5.96 0.97
CA ALA A 46 -2.64 7.02 -0.03
C ALA A 46 -3.82 6.85 -0.99
N LEU A 47 -4.09 5.62 -1.45
CA LEU A 47 -5.23 5.34 -2.33
C LEU A 47 -6.57 5.48 -1.60
N ASP A 48 -6.65 4.99 -0.35
CA ASP A 48 -7.90 4.99 0.40
C ASP A 48 -8.26 6.37 0.96
N ARG A 49 -7.34 7.02 1.67
CA ARG A 49 -7.62 8.28 2.39
C ARG A 49 -7.20 9.52 1.62
N GLN A 50 -6.21 9.42 0.73
CA GLN A 50 -5.68 10.53 -0.08
C GLN A 50 -5.19 11.73 0.74
N HIS A 51 -4.72 11.49 1.96
CA HIS A 51 -4.14 12.56 2.79
C HIS A 51 -2.85 13.08 2.13
N PRO A 52 -2.63 14.41 2.06
CA PRO A 52 -1.41 15.03 1.52
C PRO A 52 -0.08 14.38 1.93
N ARG A 53 0.11 14.03 3.20
CA ARG A 53 1.32 13.33 3.70
C ARG A 53 1.55 11.97 3.03
N GLY A 54 0.48 11.20 2.84
CA GLY A 54 0.58 9.90 2.16
C GLY A 54 0.85 10.05 0.67
N LEU A 55 0.31 11.11 0.03
CA LEU A 55 0.62 11.41 -1.37
C LEU A 55 2.05 11.93 -1.54
N PHE A 56 2.57 12.67 -0.57
CA PHE A 56 3.97 13.11 -0.54
C PHE A 56 4.92 11.91 -0.42
N ASP A 57 4.66 11.01 0.54
CA ASP A 57 5.42 9.76 0.68
C ASP A 57 5.47 8.95 -0.64
N VAL A 58 4.35 8.89 -1.36
CA VAL A 58 4.24 8.21 -2.65
C VAL A 58 4.95 8.95 -3.76
N ARG A 59 4.91 10.29 -3.76
CA ARG A 59 5.66 11.11 -4.72
C ARG A 59 7.15 10.77 -4.63
N ASP A 60 7.72 10.78 -3.42
CA ASP A 60 9.13 10.49 -3.20
C ASP A 60 9.48 9.05 -3.57
N LEU A 61 8.61 8.09 -3.23
CA LEU A 61 8.77 6.70 -3.68
C LEU A 61 8.90 6.64 -5.21
N LEU A 62 7.98 7.27 -5.95
CA LEU A 62 7.98 7.22 -7.41
C LEU A 62 9.19 7.94 -8.02
N THR A 63 9.64 9.03 -7.41
CA THR A 63 10.77 9.82 -7.92
C THR A 63 12.11 9.13 -7.71
N HIS A 64 12.30 8.44 -6.57
CA HIS A 64 13.62 7.96 -6.17
C HIS A 64 13.79 6.44 -6.28
N GLU A 65 12.73 5.66 -6.07
CA GLU A 65 12.80 4.21 -5.89
C GLU A 65 11.98 3.44 -6.94
N GLY A 66 10.85 4.00 -7.37
CA GLY A 66 9.88 3.35 -8.24
C GLY A 66 9.05 2.26 -7.53
N ILE A 67 8.39 1.42 -8.32
CA ILE A 67 7.58 0.29 -7.82
C ILE A 67 8.22 -1.02 -8.28
N SER A 68 8.94 -1.67 -7.37
CA SER A 68 9.50 -3.00 -7.61
C SER A 68 8.43 -4.08 -7.66
N ASP A 69 8.78 -5.26 -8.19
CA ASP A 69 7.88 -6.41 -8.21
C ASP A 69 7.49 -6.86 -6.78
N ASP A 70 8.44 -6.91 -5.86
CA ASP A 70 8.17 -7.26 -4.46
C ASP A 70 7.27 -6.21 -3.78
N LEU A 71 7.48 -4.92 -4.05
CA LEU A 71 6.60 -3.86 -3.53
C LEU A 71 5.18 -4.01 -4.06
N ARG A 72 5.04 -4.37 -5.33
CA ARG A 72 3.72 -4.64 -5.93
C ARG A 72 3.06 -5.85 -5.28
N LYS A 73 3.80 -6.94 -5.05
CA LYS A 73 3.28 -8.14 -4.36
C LYS A 73 2.87 -7.84 -2.93
N ALA A 74 3.70 -7.14 -2.15
CA ALA A 74 3.32 -6.68 -0.81
C ALA A 74 2.07 -5.82 -0.88
N PHE A 75 2.03 -4.85 -1.80
CA PHE A 75 0.86 -4.00 -1.96
C PHE A 75 -0.40 -4.83 -2.21
N ILE A 76 -0.39 -5.87 -3.05
CA ILE A 76 -1.56 -6.74 -3.28
C ILE A 76 -2.04 -7.43 -1.99
N VAL A 77 -1.13 -7.82 -1.10
CA VAL A 77 -1.47 -8.44 0.18
C VAL A 77 -2.26 -7.48 1.11
N TYR A 78 -2.05 -6.17 1.00
CA TYR A 78 -2.69 -5.19 1.89
C TYR A 78 -4.20 -5.04 1.63
N PRO A 79 -4.71 -4.82 0.40
CA PRO A 79 -6.13 -4.82 0.10
C PRO A 79 -6.83 -6.14 0.42
N ILE A 80 -6.21 -7.30 0.14
CA ILE A 80 -6.80 -8.61 0.51
C ILE A 80 -6.76 -8.87 2.02
N SER A 81 -6.16 -7.98 2.79
CA SER A 81 -6.16 -7.96 4.25
C SER A 81 -7.01 -6.83 4.83
N HIS A 82 -7.66 -6.03 3.98
CA HIS A 82 -8.42 -4.84 4.35
C HIS A 82 -9.92 -5.12 4.41
N ASP A 83 -10.61 -4.45 5.33
CA ASP A 83 -12.06 -4.62 5.49
C ASP A 83 -12.83 -4.11 4.26
N SER A 84 -12.39 -2.99 3.69
CA SER A 84 -12.99 -2.44 2.46
C SER A 84 -12.87 -3.38 1.26
N PRO A 85 -13.83 -3.31 0.32
CA PRO A 85 -13.75 -3.98 -0.96
C PRO A 85 -12.45 -3.68 -1.70
N ILE A 86 -11.84 -4.69 -2.32
CA ILE A 86 -10.55 -4.52 -3.04
C ILE A 86 -10.74 -3.51 -4.18
N ALA A 87 -11.84 -3.66 -4.93
CA ALA A 87 -12.18 -2.77 -6.02
C ALA A 87 -12.42 -1.32 -5.55
N ALA A 88 -12.93 -1.12 -4.33
CA ALA A 88 -13.15 0.22 -3.80
C ALA A 88 -11.82 0.93 -3.48
N VAL A 89 -10.79 0.19 -3.03
CA VAL A 89 -9.46 0.77 -2.79
C VAL A 89 -8.77 1.12 -4.12
N LEU A 90 -8.78 0.19 -5.08
CA LEU A 90 -8.08 0.38 -6.36
C LEU A 90 -8.77 1.36 -7.30
N GLY A 91 -10.11 1.42 -7.24
CA GLY A 91 -10.93 2.25 -8.12
C GLY A 91 -11.40 3.57 -7.50
N ARG A 92 -10.94 3.92 -6.29
CA ARG A 92 -11.36 5.16 -5.64
C ARG A 92 -11.00 6.36 -6.50
N GLY A 93 -11.96 7.25 -6.76
CA GLY A 93 -11.73 8.50 -7.48
C GLY A 93 -10.89 9.51 -6.69
N GLN A 94 -10.34 10.52 -7.36
CA GLN A 94 -9.60 11.60 -6.71
C GLN A 94 -10.53 12.45 -5.83
N HIS A 95 -10.13 12.70 -4.58
CA HIS A 95 -10.83 13.60 -3.67
C HIS A 95 -10.34 15.04 -3.84
N ASP A 96 -11.19 16.01 -3.49
CA ASP A 96 -10.72 17.36 -3.24
C ASP A 96 -10.02 17.40 -1.87
N ILE A 97 -8.70 17.63 -1.90
CA ILE A 97 -7.84 17.67 -0.71
C ILE A 97 -7.28 19.07 -0.47
N ALA A 98 -7.78 20.10 -1.15
CA ALA A 98 -7.23 21.46 -1.10
C ALA A 98 -7.23 22.04 0.33
N GLU A 99 -8.31 21.81 1.07
CA GLU A 99 -8.44 22.26 2.45
C GLU A 99 -7.45 21.55 3.39
N GLU A 100 -7.34 20.22 3.26
CA GLU A 100 -6.44 19.38 4.04
C GLU A 100 -4.98 19.74 3.75
N PHE A 101 -4.66 19.98 2.48
CA PHE A 101 -3.34 20.43 2.03
C PHE A 101 -2.97 21.77 2.67
N ARG A 102 -3.85 22.78 2.56
CA ARG A 102 -3.58 24.13 3.06
C ARG A 102 -3.46 24.16 4.58
N ARG A 103 -4.27 23.40 5.31
CA ARG A 103 -4.30 23.46 6.77
C ARG A 103 -3.29 22.56 7.45
N ASN A 104 -3.07 21.36 6.90
CA ASN A 104 -2.38 20.28 7.61
C ASN A 104 -1.16 19.74 6.85
N PHE A 105 -0.71 20.41 5.79
CA PHE A 105 0.49 20.00 5.05
C PHE A 105 1.36 21.18 4.60
N GLN A 106 0.75 22.30 4.19
CA GLN A 106 1.50 23.47 3.76
C GLN A 106 2.43 23.96 4.88
N GLY A 107 3.73 24.07 4.57
CA GLY A 107 4.77 24.46 5.53
C GLY A 107 5.29 23.34 6.44
N MET A 108 4.82 22.10 6.30
CA MET A 108 5.36 20.96 7.05
C MET A 108 6.69 20.42 6.51
N ILE A 109 6.95 20.62 5.23
CA ILE A 109 8.16 20.16 4.54
C ILE A 109 9.05 21.36 4.20
N ALA A 110 10.36 21.13 4.13
CA ALA A 110 11.33 22.18 3.80
C ALA A 110 11.25 22.60 2.32
N GLU A 111 10.85 21.69 1.44
CA GLU A 111 10.69 21.93 0.01
C GLU A 111 9.36 22.63 -0.30
N THR A 112 9.37 23.49 -1.33
CA THR A 112 8.13 24.01 -1.89
C THR A 112 7.45 22.92 -2.69
N LEU A 113 6.23 22.56 -2.30
CA LEU A 113 5.36 21.61 -3.01
C LEU A 113 3.99 22.21 -3.25
N THR A 114 3.44 21.99 -4.43
CA THR A 114 2.09 22.40 -4.79
C THR A 114 1.07 21.28 -4.59
N LEU A 115 -0.20 21.66 -4.49
CA LEU A 115 -1.30 20.69 -4.46
C LEU A 115 -1.32 19.85 -5.75
N GLU A 116 -1.10 20.47 -6.91
CA GLU A 116 -1.15 19.76 -8.20
C GLU A 116 -0.10 18.66 -8.29
N GLU A 117 1.10 18.86 -7.74
CA GLU A 117 2.14 17.82 -7.70
C GLU A 117 1.71 16.60 -6.88
N LEU A 118 0.96 16.79 -5.80
CA LEU A 118 0.40 15.66 -5.02
C LEU A 118 -0.70 14.93 -5.78
N LEU A 119 -1.55 15.67 -6.52
CA LEU A 119 -2.59 15.07 -7.36
C LEU A 119 -1.97 14.32 -8.54
N GLU A 120 -0.88 14.83 -9.11
CA GLU A 120 -0.11 14.13 -10.14
C GLU A 120 0.53 12.86 -9.60
N ALA A 121 1.18 12.91 -8.43
CA ALA A 121 1.75 11.73 -7.79
C ALA A 121 0.70 10.64 -7.56
N ARG A 122 -0.53 11.02 -7.21
CA ARG A 122 -1.65 10.09 -7.09
C ARG A 122 -2.02 9.44 -8.43
N ARG A 123 -2.14 10.23 -9.51
CA ARG A 123 -2.45 9.71 -10.86
C ARG A 123 -1.37 8.72 -11.30
N ALA A 124 -0.11 9.13 -11.20
CA ALA A 124 1.04 8.28 -11.50
C ALA A 124 1.04 6.99 -10.67
N LEU A 125 0.73 7.06 -9.37
CA LEU A 125 0.61 5.86 -8.53
C LEU A 125 -0.45 4.88 -9.04
N VAL A 126 -1.65 5.39 -9.38
CA VAL A 126 -2.73 4.54 -9.91
C VAL A 126 -2.29 3.89 -11.22
N ASP A 127 -1.67 4.63 -12.12
CA ASP A 127 -1.17 4.08 -13.39
C ASP A 127 -0.11 3.00 -13.17
N ARG A 128 0.86 3.24 -12.27
CA ARG A 128 1.89 2.26 -11.95
C ARG A 128 1.33 1.03 -11.25
N ILE A 129 0.43 1.17 -10.29
CA ILE A 129 -0.10 0.03 -9.51
C ILE A 129 -1.18 -0.74 -10.27
N VAL A 130 -2.15 -0.02 -10.84
CA VAL A 130 -3.34 -0.60 -11.48
C VAL A 130 -3.16 -0.73 -12.99
N GLY A 131 -2.61 0.28 -13.65
CA GLY A 131 -2.37 0.27 -15.11
C GLY A 131 -1.35 -0.79 -15.51
N GLU A 132 -0.20 -0.81 -14.83
CA GLU A 132 0.90 -1.74 -15.12
C GLU A 132 0.82 -3.05 -14.34
N MET A 133 -0.33 -3.38 -13.73
CA MET A 133 -0.47 -4.63 -12.97
C MET A 133 -0.29 -5.85 -13.89
N PRO A 134 0.65 -6.77 -13.58
CA PRO A 134 0.85 -8.01 -14.33
C PRO A 134 -0.43 -8.85 -14.40
N THR A 135 -0.62 -9.56 -15.51
CA THR A 135 -1.79 -10.43 -15.71
C THR A 135 -1.94 -11.46 -14.59
N ALA A 136 -0.85 -12.09 -14.14
CA ALA A 136 -0.87 -13.05 -13.03
C ALA A 136 -1.46 -12.45 -11.74
N HIS A 137 -1.09 -11.20 -11.40
CA HIS A 137 -1.63 -10.51 -10.23
C HIS A 137 -3.11 -10.16 -10.38
N ARG A 138 -3.56 -9.78 -11.58
CA ARG A 138 -4.99 -9.55 -11.86
C ARG A 138 -5.80 -10.84 -11.71
N GLU A 139 -5.31 -11.92 -12.30
CA GLU A 139 -5.91 -13.25 -12.17
C GLU A 139 -5.94 -13.73 -10.72
N PHE A 140 -4.87 -13.47 -9.96
CA PHE A 140 -4.84 -13.74 -8.52
C PHE A 140 -5.97 -13.01 -7.79
N LEU A 141 -6.12 -11.69 -7.98
CA LEU A 141 -7.18 -10.91 -7.32
C LEU A 141 -8.59 -11.44 -7.67
N VAL A 142 -8.82 -11.85 -8.92
CA VAL A 142 -10.08 -12.49 -9.34
C VAL A 142 -10.27 -13.82 -8.62
N SER A 143 -9.25 -14.68 -8.61
CA SER A 143 -9.29 -15.99 -7.95
C SER A 143 -9.53 -15.88 -6.44
N PHE A 144 -8.91 -14.89 -5.79
CA PHE A 144 -9.09 -14.58 -4.37
C PHE A 144 -10.53 -14.18 -4.08
N LYS A 145 -11.10 -13.28 -4.90
CA LYS A 145 -12.46 -12.77 -4.74
C LYS A 145 -13.54 -13.85 -4.90
N VAL A 146 -13.33 -14.85 -5.76
CA VAL A 146 -14.25 -15.99 -5.89
C VAL A 146 -14.09 -17.05 -4.78
N GLY A 147 -13.09 -16.89 -3.91
CA GLY A 147 -12.80 -17.81 -2.78
C GLY A 147 -11.88 -18.97 -3.14
N MET A 148 -11.25 -18.93 -4.32
CA MET A 148 -10.30 -19.95 -4.78
C MET A 148 -8.95 -19.31 -5.14
N PRO A 149 -8.22 -18.70 -4.17
CA PRO A 149 -7.00 -17.97 -4.44
C PRO A 149 -5.90 -18.87 -5.02
N ASP A 150 -5.35 -18.46 -6.16
CA ASP A 150 -4.21 -19.09 -6.80
C ASP A 150 -2.91 -18.43 -6.33
N TRP A 151 -2.41 -18.85 -5.17
CA TRP A 151 -1.26 -18.22 -4.49
C TRP A 151 0.04 -18.25 -5.31
N ASP A 152 0.19 -19.21 -6.21
CA ASP A 152 1.36 -19.32 -7.10
C ASP A 152 1.46 -18.09 -8.02
N LYS A 153 0.32 -17.49 -8.39
CA LYS A 153 0.28 -16.27 -9.20
C LYS A 153 0.70 -15.01 -8.46
N LEU A 154 0.59 -14.98 -7.13
CA LEU A 154 1.08 -13.87 -6.31
C LEU A 154 2.57 -14.04 -5.96
N GLY A 155 3.02 -15.28 -5.78
CA GLY A 155 4.42 -15.59 -5.49
C GLY A 155 4.88 -15.11 -4.11
N VAL A 156 3.97 -15.07 -3.13
CA VAL A 156 4.26 -14.71 -1.72
C VAL A 156 3.85 -15.87 -0.81
N PRO A 157 4.74 -16.83 -0.53
CA PRO A 157 4.38 -18.07 0.18
C PRO A 157 3.83 -17.86 1.59
N GLY A 158 4.24 -16.79 2.27
CA GLY A 158 3.78 -16.47 3.64
C GLY A 158 2.43 -15.74 3.70
N ALA A 159 1.93 -15.21 2.57
CA ALA A 159 0.69 -14.44 2.55
C ALA A 159 -0.56 -15.22 3.03
N PRO A 160 -0.78 -16.51 2.67
CA PRO A 160 -1.91 -17.29 3.15
C PRO A 160 -1.93 -17.44 4.68
N GLU A 161 -0.77 -17.36 5.33
CA GLU A 161 -0.64 -17.58 6.77
C GLU A 161 -0.96 -16.33 7.60
N LEU A 162 -1.02 -15.15 6.96
CA LEU A 162 -1.30 -13.89 7.63
C LEU A 162 -2.72 -13.88 8.23
N PRO A 163 -2.88 -13.54 9.52
CA PRO A 163 -4.19 -13.56 10.18
C PRO A 163 -5.25 -12.70 9.47
N ALA A 164 -4.87 -11.52 8.96
CA ALA A 164 -5.80 -10.65 8.25
C ALA A 164 -6.26 -11.21 6.90
N VAL A 165 -5.36 -11.90 6.18
CA VAL A 165 -5.70 -12.60 4.93
C VAL A 165 -6.68 -13.73 5.20
N LYS A 166 -6.38 -14.58 6.20
CA LYS A 166 -7.30 -15.65 6.64
C LYS A 166 -8.66 -15.09 7.04
N TRP A 167 -8.68 -13.98 7.77
CA TRP A 167 -9.92 -13.32 8.17
C TRP A 167 -10.74 -12.84 6.98
N LYS A 168 -10.11 -12.20 5.99
CA LYS A 168 -10.81 -11.75 4.77
C LYS A 168 -11.38 -12.94 4.00
N GLN A 169 -10.61 -14.02 3.84
CA GLN A 169 -11.08 -15.23 3.16
C GLN A 169 -12.27 -15.87 3.89
N LEU A 170 -12.21 -15.99 5.22
CA LEU A 170 -13.34 -16.48 6.03
C LEU A 170 -14.61 -15.63 5.89
N ASN A 171 -14.48 -14.33 5.62
CA ASN A 171 -15.63 -13.46 5.36
C ASN A 171 -16.16 -13.62 3.94
N LEU A 172 -15.27 -13.71 2.94
CA LEU A 172 -15.64 -13.99 1.55
C LEU A 172 -16.38 -15.32 1.42
N ASP A 173 -15.96 -16.36 2.16
CA ASP A 173 -16.60 -17.69 2.12
C ASP A 173 -18.04 -17.69 2.64
N LYS A 174 -18.42 -16.69 3.43
CA LYS A 174 -19.80 -16.52 3.92
C LYS A 174 -20.70 -15.79 2.92
N LEU A 175 -20.14 -15.14 1.90
CA LEU A 175 -20.88 -14.38 0.91
C LEU A 175 -21.48 -15.29 -0.17
N GLY A 176 -22.69 -14.93 -0.63
CA GLY A 176 -23.30 -15.57 -1.79
C GLY A 176 -22.59 -15.20 -3.10
N PRO A 177 -22.78 -15.97 -4.18
CA PRO A 177 -22.10 -15.74 -5.46
C PRO A 177 -22.29 -14.32 -6.05
N VAL A 178 -23.45 -13.70 -5.79
CA VAL A 178 -23.78 -12.35 -6.27
C VAL A 178 -23.03 -11.28 -5.48
N ASP A 179 -22.96 -11.44 -4.15
CA ASP A 179 -22.31 -10.47 -3.26
C ASP A 179 -20.78 -10.46 -3.45
N LYS A 180 -20.21 -11.62 -3.82
CA LYS A 180 -18.79 -11.74 -4.20
C LYS A 180 -18.41 -10.92 -5.43
N VAL A 181 -19.34 -10.43 -6.26
CA VAL A 181 -19.01 -9.60 -7.44
C VAL A 181 -18.82 -8.13 -7.06
N CYS A 182 -19.44 -7.68 -5.96
CA CYS A 182 -19.45 -6.27 -5.52
C CYS A 182 -18.42 -5.94 -4.42
N ASP A 183 -17.83 -6.95 -3.77
CA ASP A 183 -16.77 -6.84 -2.73
C ASP A 183 -15.33 -6.79 -3.32
#